data_AF-A0A368NMA6-F1
#
_entry.id   AF-A0A368NMA6-F1
#
_cell.length_a   1.000
_cell.length_b   1.000
_cell.length_c   1.000
_cell.angle_alpha   90.00
_cell.angle_beta   90.00
_cell.angle_gamma   90.00
#
_symmetry.space_group_name_H-M   'P 1'
#
loop_
_entity.id
_entity.type
_entity.pdbx_description
1 polymer ?
#
loop_
_entity_poly.entity_id
_entity_poly.type
_entity_poly.pdbx_seq_one_letter_code
_entity_poly.pdbx_strand_id
1 'polypeptide(L)'
;MFDHEKFDHYPFEKIPLEQDLYLMDEKFLNEYEKMMSHFLSDPQNNDYEPVGYVSFVAARKILANSVELSWYANVSDRFHEVSIILTKENFVRCIGCWQYDEKPIIFVNGDWLNSLYARSFSVFAMVDAIGVKQYLEEDKLTTAMLCSLRDRIDALASEYPSVSFISFADSLLLKSNWSVGAHDNDVTYSYEPELFVKLSAEISTIYQECLGLPTYSVITQGQNSYYDDNLLHISDSKNHISLNSLGIPFAQLMDIEHTARAKIRAKEHSPAEVYMDSQYYNSLYFKFDFEKREQPKASYSTKMVSKDCEYYFNSAATILDNLRTEC
;
A
#
# COMPACT_ATOMS: atom_id res chain seq x y z
N MET A 1 32.62 -9.17 -17.05
CA MET A 1 31.58 -9.19 -16.00
C MET A 1 30.23 -9.27 -16.72
N PHE A 2 29.70 -10.49 -16.84
CA PHE A 2 28.62 -10.93 -17.73
C PHE A 2 28.96 -10.88 -19.23
N ASP A 3 30.13 -11.42 -19.60
CA ASP A 3 30.64 -11.32 -20.97
C ASP A 3 30.11 -12.42 -21.91
N HIS A 4 29.37 -13.40 -21.39
CA HIS A 4 28.72 -14.42 -22.22
C HIS A 4 27.66 -13.78 -23.11
N GLU A 5 27.66 -14.11 -24.41
CA GLU A 5 26.76 -13.54 -25.44
C GLU A 5 25.26 -13.74 -25.19
N LYS A 6 24.91 -14.58 -24.20
CA LYS A 6 23.53 -14.93 -23.85
C LYS A 6 22.99 -14.07 -22.71
N PHE A 7 23.85 -13.29 -22.05
CA PHE A 7 23.41 -12.29 -21.10
C PHE A 7 22.81 -11.10 -21.82
N ASP A 8 21.60 -10.74 -21.41
CA ASP A 8 20.97 -9.50 -21.79
C ASP A 8 21.39 -8.41 -20.82
N HIS A 9 22.00 -7.35 -21.35
CA HIS A 9 22.39 -6.19 -20.56
C HIS A 9 21.37 -5.08 -20.74
N TYR A 10 20.64 -4.78 -19.67
CA TYR A 10 19.68 -3.69 -19.66
C TYR A 10 20.32 -2.47 -18.98
N PRO A 11 20.68 -1.40 -19.73
CA PRO A 11 21.02 -0.13 -19.10
C PRO A 11 19.80 0.40 -18.35
N PHE A 12 20.03 1.32 -17.41
CA PHE A 12 18.99 1.90 -16.56
C PHE A 12 17.76 2.39 -17.36
N GLU A 13 18.00 3.05 -18.50
CA GLU A 13 16.96 3.62 -19.36
C GLU A 13 16.21 2.59 -20.20
N LYS A 14 16.64 1.32 -20.16
CA LYS A 14 16.03 0.20 -20.89
C LYS A 14 15.72 -0.98 -19.98
N ILE A 15 15.59 -0.75 -18.68
CA ILE A 15 15.03 -1.76 -17.77
C ILE A 15 13.66 -2.18 -18.34
N PRO A 16 13.41 -3.49 -18.52
CA PRO A 16 12.15 -3.94 -19.10
C PRO A 16 10.95 -3.52 -18.25
N LEU A 17 9.89 -3.03 -18.89
CA LEU A 17 8.69 -2.53 -18.23
C LEU A 17 7.54 -3.53 -18.30
N GLU A 18 6.61 -3.42 -17.34
CA GLU A 18 5.34 -4.17 -17.29
C GLU A 18 5.50 -5.71 -17.34
N GLN A 19 6.62 -6.21 -16.80
CA GLN A 19 6.87 -7.64 -16.62
C GLN A 19 7.53 -7.90 -15.26
N ASP A 20 7.50 -9.16 -14.84
CA ASP A 20 8.14 -9.58 -13.60
C ASP A 20 9.67 -9.46 -13.70
N LEU A 21 10.26 -8.92 -12.64
CA LEU A 21 11.67 -8.71 -12.44
C LEU A 21 12.04 -9.12 -11.01
N TYR A 22 13.33 -9.27 -10.76
CA TYR A 22 13.87 -9.46 -9.42
C TYR A 22 14.75 -8.29 -9.00
N LEU A 23 14.67 -7.89 -7.74
CA LEU A 23 15.74 -7.11 -7.09
C LEU A 23 16.66 -8.06 -6.34
N MET A 24 17.96 -7.82 -6.44
CA MET A 24 18.96 -8.56 -5.69
C MET A 24 20.06 -7.62 -5.18
N ASP A 25 20.60 -7.92 -4.00
CA ASP A 25 21.74 -7.21 -3.43
C ASP A 25 22.99 -7.40 -4.31
N GLU A 26 23.71 -6.31 -4.58
CA GLU A 26 24.96 -6.33 -5.35
C GLU A 26 26.03 -7.28 -4.79
N LYS A 27 25.98 -7.63 -3.50
CA LYS A 27 26.90 -8.61 -2.90
C LYS A 27 26.85 -9.98 -3.59
N PHE A 28 25.70 -10.35 -4.14
CA PHE A 28 25.49 -11.63 -4.83
C PHE A 28 25.89 -11.62 -6.31
N LEU A 29 26.24 -10.45 -6.86
CA LEU A 29 26.46 -10.28 -8.28
C LEU A 29 27.54 -11.24 -8.81
N ASN A 30 28.71 -11.29 -8.16
CA ASN A 30 29.81 -12.15 -8.60
C ASN A 30 29.49 -13.65 -8.50
N GLU A 31 28.68 -14.04 -7.52
CA GLU A 31 28.25 -15.43 -7.34
C GLU A 31 27.26 -15.83 -8.42
N TYR A 32 26.28 -14.96 -8.70
CA TYR A 32 25.31 -15.14 -9.77
C TYR A 32 25.98 -15.20 -11.15
N GLU A 33 26.95 -14.32 -11.44
CA GLU A 33 27.71 -14.37 -12.70
C GLU A 33 28.42 -15.71 -12.87
N LYS A 34 29.09 -16.21 -11.83
CA LYS A 34 29.80 -17.49 -11.86
C LYS A 34 28.84 -18.65 -12.09
N MET A 35 27.76 -18.70 -11.33
CA MET A 35 26.73 -19.74 -11.45
C MET A 35 26.14 -19.75 -12.85
N MET A 36 25.65 -18.61 -13.33
CA MET A 36 24.99 -18.54 -14.63
C MET A 36 25.98 -18.77 -15.78
N SER A 37 27.22 -18.28 -15.68
CA SER A 37 28.24 -18.57 -16.71
C SER A 37 28.62 -20.06 -16.75
N HIS A 38 28.68 -20.71 -15.58
CA HIS A 38 28.88 -22.16 -15.50
C HIS A 38 27.72 -22.89 -16.17
N PHE A 39 26.49 -22.59 -15.78
CA PHE A 39 25.28 -23.15 -16.39
C PHE A 39 25.26 -22.95 -17.92
N LEU A 40 25.50 -21.73 -18.40
CA LEU A 40 25.44 -21.39 -19.84
C LEU A 40 26.53 -22.07 -20.67
N SER A 41 27.67 -22.46 -20.06
CA SER A 41 28.76 -23.13 -20.76
C SER A 41 28.42 -24.57 -21.20
N ASP A 42 27.61 -25.28 -20.42
CA ASP A 42 27.08 -26.59 -20.77
C ASP A 42 25.73 -26.85 -20.06
N PRO A 43 24.61 -26.29 -20.56
CA PRO A 43 23.31 -26.36 -19.90
C PRO A 43 22.72 -27.78 -19.81
N GLN A 44 23.30 -28.77 -20.50
CA GLN A 44 22.86 -30.16 -20.43
C GLN A 44 23.50 -30.91 -19.26
N ASN A 45 24.68 -30.50 -18.83
CA ASN A 45 25.47 -31.18 -17.81
C ASN A 45 25.70 -30.36 -16.54
N ASN A 46 25.44 -29.05 -16.59
CA ASN A 46 25.58 -28.15 -15.45
C ASN A 46 24.20 -27.77 -14.91
N ASP A 47 24.05 -27.87 -13.59
CA ASP A 47 22.80 -27.55 -12.90
C ASP A 47 22.67 -26.03 -12.67
N TYR A 48 21.42 -25.58 -12.62
CA TYR A 48 21.09 -24.23 -12.16
C TYR A 48 21.00 -24.21 -10.64
N GLU A 49 21.77 -23.35 -9.99
CA GLU A 49 21.78 -23.19 -8.54
C GLU A 49 21.24 -21.81 -8.14
N PRO A 50 20.19 -21.73 -7.30
CA PRO A 50 19.71 -20.44 -6.80
C PRO A 50 20.77 -19.70 -6.00
N VAL A 51 21.00 -18.43 -6.32
CA VAL A 51 21.96 -17.56 -5.62
C VAL A 51 21.20 -16.47 -4.87
N GLY A 52 21.47 -16.35 -3.56
CA GLY A 52 20.95 -15.28 -2.72
C GLY A 52 19.43 -15.25 -2.59
N TYR A 53 18.92 -14.07 -2.23
CA TYR A 53 17.49 -13.79 -2.07
C TYR A 53 17.05 -12.73 -3.05
N VAL A 54 15.80 -12.82 -3.49
CA VAL A 54 15.20 -11.88 -4.45
C VAL A 54 13.97 -11.19 -3.87
N SER A 55 13.78 -9.93 -4.23
CA SER A 55 12.50 -9.24 -4.09
C SER A 55 11.76 -9.27 -5.42
N PHE A 56 10.49 -9.65 -5.41
CA PHE A 56 9.65 -9.67 -6.61
C PHE A 56 9.20 -8.25 -6.94
N VAL A 57 9.51 -7.77 -8.15
CA VAL A 57 9.09 -6.44 -8.60
C VAL A 57 8.61 -6.44 -10.04
N ALA A 58 7.95 -5.37 -10.46
CA ALA A 58 7.75 -5.03 -11.86
C ALA A 58 8.08 -3.55 -12.07
N ALA A 59 8.88 -3.23 -13.08
CA ALA A 59 9.14 -1.84 -13.42
C ALA A 59 7.96 -1.25 -14.19
N ARG A 60 7.47 -0.10 -13.72
CA ARG A 60 6.29 0.58 -14.29
C ARG A 60 6.69 1.74 -15.17
N LYS A 61 7.63 2.56 -14.70
CA LYS A 61 8.07 3.74 -15.43
C LYS A 61 9.49 4.12 -15.14
N ILE A 62 10.22 4.46 -16.20
CA ILE A 62 11.54 5.07 -16.11
C ILE A 62 11.37 6.59 -16.09
N LEU A 63 11.92 7.22 -15.06
CA LEU A 63 12.04 8.66 -14.89
C LEU A 63 13.48 9.09 -15.18
N ALA A 64 13.75 10.39 -15.17
CA ALA A 64 15.08 10.92 -15.50
C ALA A 64 16.21 10.36 -14.62
N ASN A 65 15.95 10.19 -13.32
CA ASN A 65 16.95 9.76 -12.33
C ASN A 65 16.45 8.61 -11.43
N SER A 66 15.34 7.98 -11.78
CA SER A 66 14.73 6.92 -10.97
C SER A 66 13.83 6.01 -11.81
N VAL A 67 13.49 4.84 -11.27
CA VAL A 67 12.48 3.94 -11.82
C VAL A 67 11.41 3.71 -10.76
N GLU A 68 10.17 3.83 -11.17
CA GLU A 68 8.99 3.44 -10.40
C GLU A 68 8.81 1.93 -10.51
N LEU A 69 8.82 1.24 -9.37
CA LEU A 69 8.64 -0.20 -9.27
C LEU A 69 7.37 -0.51 -8.47
N SER A 70 6.60 -1.49 -8.95
CA SER A 70 5.66 -2.23 -8.10
C SER A 70 6.45 -3.32 -7.38
N TRP A 71 6.55 -3.22 -6.06
CA TRP A 71 7.16 -4.25 -5.22
C TRP A 71 6.09 -5.12 -4.60
N TYR A 72 6.23 -6.43 -4.76
CA TYR A 72 5.32 -7.40 -4.18
C TYR A 72 5.88 -7.87 -2.83
N ALA A 73 5.55 -7.11 -1.79
CA ALA A 73 5.99 -7.35 -0.42
C ALA A 73 5.52 -8.70 0.12
N ASN A 74 4.36 -9.16 -0.35
CA ASN A 74 3.83 -10.48 -0.05
C ASN A 74 3.02 -10.98 -1.24
N VAL A 75 3.25 -12.24 -1.61
CA VAL A 75 2.53 -12.97 -2.67
C VAL A 75 2.11 -14.37 -2.23
N SER A 76 2.43 -14.76 -0.99
CA SER A 76 2.29 -16.14 -0.52
C SER A 76 0.89 -16.42 0.02
N ASP A 77 0.40 -15.56 0.91
CA ASP A 77 -0.95 -15.64 1.49
C ASP A 77 -1.90 -14.59 0.88
N ARG A 78 -1.39 -13.39 0.58
CA ARG A 78 -2.13 -12.30 -0.06
C ARG A 78 -1.30 -11.64 -1.13
N PHE A 79 -1.95 -10.93 -2.05
CA PHE A 79 -1.26 -10.13 -3.07
C PHE A 79 -1.06 -8.70 -2.55
N HIS A 80 0.05 -8.46 -1.86
CA HIS A 80 0.40 -7.16 -1.31
C HIS A 80 1.43 -6.45 -2.19
N GLU A 81 0.94 -5.48 -2.96
CA GLU A 81 1.75 -4.63 -3.83
C GLU A 81 1.97 -3.25 -3.22
N VAL A 82 3.19 -2.72 -3.32
CA VAL A 82 3.56 -1.37 -2.87
C VAL A 82 4.37 -0.67 -3.97
N SER A 83 4.05 0.59 -4.23
CA SER A 83 4.82 1.42 -5.15
C SER A 83 6.09 1.94 -4.47
N ILE A 84 7.27 1.68 -5.05
CA ILE A 84 8.58 2.12 -4.55
C ILE A 84 9.39 2.78 -5.66
N ILE A 85 10.38 3.60 -5.26
CA ILE A 85 11.27 4.30 -6.19
C ILE A 85 12.70 3.78 -6.05
N LEU A 86 13.24 3.23 -7.13
CA LEU A 86 14.66 2.91 -7.27
C LEU A 86 15.37 4.10 -7.92
N THR A 87 16.27 4.77 -7.18
CA THR A 87 17.06 5.87 -7.76
C THR A 87 18.23 5.32 -8.59
N LYS A 88 18.67 6.09 -9.58
CA LYS A 88 19.80 5.72 -10.45
C LYS A 88 21.10 5.51 -9.69
N GLU A 89 21.28 6.18 -8.55
CA GLU A 89 22.43 6.02 -7.66
C GLU A 89 22.48 4.64 -6.98
N ASN A 90 21.31 4.05 -6.72
CA ASN A 90 21.20 2.73 -6.09
C ASN A 90 21.12 1.59 -7.11
N PHE A 91 21.06 1.91 -8.41
CA PHE A 91 21.10 0.93 -9.49
C PHE A 91 22.55 0.53 -9.79
N VAL A 92 22.83 -0.77 -9.76
CA VAL A 92 24.16 -1.30 -10.07
C VAL A 92 24.19 -1.90 -11.46
N ARG A 93 23.28 -2.83 -11.76
CA ARG A 93 23.16 -3.47 -13.08
C ARG A 93 21.81 -4.15 -13.25
N CYS A 94 21.34 -4.30 -14.48
CA CYS A 94 20.22 -5.19 -14.79
C CYS A 94 20.64 -6.22 -15.85
N ILE A 95 20.52 -7.49 -15.49
CA ILE A 95 20.92 -8.64 -16.32
C ILE A 95 19.74 -9.59 -16.48
N GLY A 96 19.50 -10.07 -17.68
CA GLY A 96 18.58 -11.19 -17.93
C GLY A 96 19.24 -12.25 -18.81
N CYS A 97 18.49 -13.33 -19.06
CA CYS A 97 18.87 -14.35 -20.02
C CYS A 97 17.61 -14.95 -20.64
N TRP A 98 17.03 -14.24 -21.63
CA TRP A 98 15.72 -14.59 -22.21
C TRP A 98 15.68 -16.01 -22.81
N GLN A 99 16.82 -16.52 -23.29
CA GLN A 99 16.92 -17.85 -23.90
C GLN A 99 16.60 -19.00 -22.94
N TYR A 100 16.69 -18.74 -21.63
CA TYR A 100 16.44 -19.72 -20.57
C TYR A 100 15.30 -19.29 -19.64
N ASP A 101 14.46 -18.35 -20.09
CA ASP A 101 13.34 -17.80 -19.31
C ASP A 101 13.77 -17.19 -17.96
N GLU A 102 15.02 -16.75 -17.88
CA GLU A 102 15.54 -16.09 -16.68
C GLU A 102 15.00 -14.67 -16.63
N LYS A 103 14.16 -14.39 -15.63
CA LYS A 103 13.60 -13.06 -15.40
C LYS A 103 14.73 -12.07 -15.16
N PRO A 104 14.69 -10.87 -15.76
CA PRO A 104 15.75 -9.89 -15.54
C PRO A 104 15.88 -9.51 -14.06
N ILE A 105 17.11 -9.55 -13.57
CA ILE A 105 17.51 -9.22 -12.20
C ILE A 105 18.15 -7.85 -12.20
N ILE A 106 17.61 -6.95 -11.41
CA ILE A 106 18.20 -5.66 -11.10
C ILE A 106 19.03 -5.82 -9.81
N PHE A 107 20.34 -5.78 -9.96
CA PHE A 107 21.27 -5.63 -8.85
C PHE A 107 21.25 -4.19 -8.36
N VAL A 108 21.10 -4.03 -7.05
CA VAL A 108 20.99 -2.75 -6.37
C VAL A 108 21.95 -2.66 -5.20
N ASN A 109 22.22 -1.44 -4.76
CA ASN A 109 22.99 -1.20 -3.54
C ASN A 109 22.33 -1.89 -2.33
N GLY A 110 23.14 -2.62 -1.55
CA GLY A 110 22.67 -3.43 -0.43
C GLY A 110 22.03 -2.62 0.69
N ASP A 111 22.55 -1.43 1.01
CA ASP A 111 21.99 -0.57 2.07
C ASP A 111 20.59 -0.06 1.68
N TRP A 112 20.42 0.31 0.40
CA TRP A 112 19.11 0.69 -0.12
C TRP A 112 18.12 -0.47 -0.01
N LEU A 113 18.50 -1.67 -0.42
CA LEU A 113 17.63 -2.84 -0.35
C LEU A 113 17.29 -3.22 1.10
N ASN A 114 18.26 -3.21 2.01
CA ASN A 114 18.03 -3.45 3.43
C ASN A 114 17.07 -2.40 4.03
N SER A 115 17.22 -1.13 3.65
CA SER A 115 16.32 -0.07 4.10
C SER A 115 14.88 -0.24 3.60
N LEU A 116 14.67 -0.92 2.46
CA LEU A 116 13.33 -1.22 1.93
C LEU A 116 12.59 -2.20 2.84
N TYR A 117 13.29 -3.19 3.38
CA TYR A 117 12.71 -4.20 4.29
C TYR A 117 12.64 -3.75 5.75
N ALA A 118 13.47 -2.77 6.14
CA ALA A 118 13.50 -2.24 7.50
C ALA A 118 12.57 -1.03 7.73
N ARG A 119 12.10 -0.36 6.67
CA ARG A 119 11.28 0.85 6.82
C ARG A 119 9.83 0.53 7.20
N SER A 120 9.23 1.46 7.92
CA SER A 120 7.80 1.49 8.22
C SER A 120 6.99 2.06 7.05
N PHE A 121 5.92 1.36 6.70
CA PHE A 121 4.88 1.79 5.77
C PHE A 121 3.63 2.16 6.55
N SER A 122 2.61 2.71 5.89
CA SER A 122 1.38 3.13 6.58
C SER A 122 0.11 2.73 5.84
N VAL A 123 -0.94 2.49 6.62
CA VAL A 123 -2.33 2.44 6.15
C VAL A 123 -3.04 3.67 6.67
N PHE A 124 -3.85 4.29 5.82
CA PHE A 124 -4.72 5.40 6.19
C PHE A 124 -6.16 5.10 5.85
N ALA A 125 -7.08 5.46 6.75
CA ALA A 125 -8.48 5.57 6.42
C ALA A 125 -9.03 6.94 6.85
N MET A 126 -9.85 7.53 6.00
CA MET A 126 -10.63 8.71 6.34
C MET A 126 -12.10 8.32 6.39
N VAL A 127 -12.75 8.44 7.54
CA VAL A 127 -14.19 8.25 7.71
C VAL A 127 -14.85 9.61 7.81
N ASP A 128 -15.86 9.88 6.99
CA ASP A 128 -16.49 11.20 6.91
C ASP A 128 -18.02 11.07 7.01
N ALA A 129 -18.63 11.95 7.82
CA ALA A 129 -20.07 11.94 8.05
C ALA A 129 -20.84 12.69 6.95
N ILE A 130 -21.92 12.08 6.47
CA ILE A 130 -22.74 12.65 5.40
C ILE A 130 -23.85 13.51 6.01
N GLY A 131 -24.04 14.72 5.49
CA GLY A 131 -25.19 15.57 5.83
C GLY A 131 -25.00 16.46 7.06
N VAL A 132 -23.79 16.55 7.61
CA VAL A 132 -23.48 17.39 8.79
C VAL A 132 -23.89 18.84 8.59
N LYS A 133 -23.66 19.39 7.38
CA LYS A 133 -24.04 20.78 7.05
C LYS A 133 -25.52 21.06 7.27
N GLN A 134 -26.39 20.14 6.86
CA GLN A 134 -27.83 20.28 7.05
C GLN A 134 -28.19 20.22 8.54
N TYR A 135 -27.52 19.37 9.32
CA TYR A 135 -27.73 19.28 10.76
C TYR A 135 -27.30 20.53 11.51
N LEU A 136 -26.23 21.20 11.06
CA LEU A 136 -25.79 22.50 11.57
C LEU A 136 -26.79 23.61 11.22
N GLU A 137 -27.33 23.61 10.00
CA GLU A 137 -28.36 24.58 9.58
C GLU A 137 -29.67 24.43 10.37
N GLU A 138 -30.02 23.20 10.74
CA GLU A 138 -31.26 22.86 11.45
C GLU A 138 -31.10 22.85 12.99
N ASP A 139 -29.93 23.22 13.52
CA ASP A 139 -29.58 23.23 14.96
C ASP A 139 -29.88 21.90 15.68
N LYS A 140 -29.66 20.78 14.97
CA LYS A 140 -29.95 19.42 15.46
C LYS A 140 -28.84 18.79 16.29
N LEU A 141 -27.63 19.36 16.24
CA LEU A 141 -26.45 18.82 16.93
C LEU A 141 -26.38 19.38 18.35
N THR A 142 -26.64 18.52 19.33
CA THR A 142 -26.54 18.89 20.75
C THR A 142 -25.16 18.60 21.31
N THR A 143 -24.73 19.37 22.32
CA THR A 143 -23.48 19.10 23.06
C THR A 143 -23.43 17.68 23.63
N ALA A 144 -24.56 17.14 24.07
CA ALA A 144 -24.64 15.78 24.61
C ALA A 144 -24.34 14.72 23.53
N MET A 145 -24.85 14.89 22.31
CA MET A 145 -24.55 14.01 21.19
C MET A 145 -23.06 14.04 20.81
N LEU A 146 -22.47 15.24 20.77
CA LEU A 146 -21.04 15.41 20.47
C LEU A 146 -20.13 14.83 21.55
N CYS A 147 -20.47 15.02 22.84
CA CYS A 147 -19.76 14.37 23.94
C CYS A 147 -19.88 12.84 23.85
N SER A 148 -21.08 12.31 23.58
CA SER A 148 -21.28 10.87 23.43
C SER A 148 -20.50 10.29 22.25
N LEU A 149 -20.42 11.00 21.13
CA LEU A 149 -19.62 10.59 19.97
C LEU A 149 -18.14 10.51 20.38
N ARG A 150 -17.59 11.57 20.96
CA ARG A 150 -16.20 11.62 21.41
C ARG A 150 -15.88 10.46 22.37
N ASP A 151 -16.68 10.30 23.42
CA ASP A 151 -16.40 9.31 24.47
C ASP A 151 -16.45 7.87 23.92
N ARG A 152 -17.28 7.60 22.90
CA ARG A 152 -17.33 6.30 22.22
C ARG A 152 -16.17 6.07 21.25
N ILE A 153 -15.73 7.11 20.55
CA ILE A 153 -14.53 7.04 19.72
C ILE A 153 -13.29 6.84 20.60
N ASP A 154 -13.22 7.50 21.76
CA ASP A 154 -12.14 7.31 22.74
C ASP A 154 -12.12 5.86 23.27
N ALA A 155 -13.31 5.30 23.58
CA ALA A 155 -13.43 3.91 24.00
C ALA A 155 -12.94 2.95 22.89
N LEU A 156 -13.37 3.15 21.65
CA LEU A 156 -12.91 2.36 20.51
C LEU A 156 -11.39 2.48 20.32
N ALA A 157 -10.86 3.70 20.33
CA ALA A 157 -9.43 3.93 20.15
C ALA A 157 -8.57 3.25 21.23
N SER A 158 -9.09 3.13 22.46
CA SER A 158 -8.39 2.45 23.56
C SER A 158 -8.21 0.94 23.34
N GLU A 159 -9.03 0.32 22.49
CA GLU A 159 -8.94 -1.09 22.14
C GLU A 159 -7.88 -1.36 21.06
N TYR A 160 -7.46 -0.33 20.32
CA TYR A 160 -6.55 -0.45 19.17
C TYR A 160 -5.34 0.49 19.29
N PRO A 161 -4.40 0.24 20.23
CA PRO A 161 -3.25 1.13 20.48
C PRO A 161 -2.27 1.24 19.31
N SER A 162 -2.32 0.31 18.35
CA SER A 162 -1.53 0.33 17.11
C SER A 162 -2.13 1.25 16.03
N VAL A 163 -3.33 1.80 16.26
CA VAL A 163 -4.03 2.71 15.35
C VAL A 163 -4.21 4.07 16.02
N SER A 164 -3.78 5.11 15.33
CA SER A 164 -4.04 6.49 15.74
C SER A 164 -5.37 6.97 15.18
N PHE A 165 -6.20 7.54 16.05
CA PHE A 165 -7.49 8.15 15.73
C PHE A 165 -7.34 9.67 15.85
N ILE A 166 -7.64 10.40 14.77
CA ILE A 166 -7.60 11.88 14.77
C ILE A 166 -8.92 12.42 14.23
N SER A 167 -9.67 13.09 15.10
CA SER A 167 -10.94 13.73 14.74
C SER A 167 -10.72 15.11 14.13
N PHE A 168 -11.35 15.37 13.00
CA PHE A 168 -11.40 16.65 12.29
C PHE A 168 -12.85 17.05 12.04
N ALA A 169 -13.44 17.88 12.90
CA ALA A 169 -14.84 18.27 12.77
C ALA A 169 -15.79 17.07 12.58
N ASP A 170 -16.26 16.82 11.35
CA ASP A 170 -17.14 15.73 10.93
C ASP A 170 -16.45 14.50 10.32
N SER A 171 -15.11 14.52 10.25
CA SER A 171 -14.30 13.41 9.75
C SER A 171 -13.40 12.83 10.84
N LEU A 172 -12.98 11.58 10.64
CA LEU A 172 -12.02 10.86 11.48
C LEU A 172 -10.94 10.27 10.58
N LEU A 173 -9.68 10.57 10.88
CA LEU A 173 -8.54 9.95 10.22
C LEU A 173 -7.96 8.85 11.11
N LEU A 174 -7.79 7.67 10.51
CA LEU A 174 -7.12 6.52 11.10
C LEU A 174 -5.76 6.33 10.44
N LYS A 175 -4.73 6.04 11.23
CA LYS A 175 -3.39 5.70 10.75
C LYS A 175 -2.82 4.55 11.55
N SER A 176 -2.24 3.57 10.87
CA SER A 176 -1.31 2.60 11.47
C SER A 176 -0.02 2.55 10.67
N ASN A 177 1.02 2.04 11.31
CA ASN A 177 2.26 1.68 10.64
C ASN A 177 2.33 0.15 10.51
N TRP A 178 3.01 -0.32 9.47
CA TRP A 178 3.25 -1.74 9.23
C TRP A 178 4.63 -1.95 8.60
N SER A 179 5.14 -3.16 8.72
CA SER A 179 6.49 -3.56 8.30
C SER A 179 6.43 -4.83 7.46
N VAL A 180 7.45 -5.03 6.60
CA VAL A 180 7.61 -6.27 5.81
C VAL A 180 8.52 -7.25 6.51
N GLY A 181 9.70 -6.80 6.92
CA GLY A 181 10.73 -7.69 7.45
C GLY A 181 11.46 -8.48 6.38
N ALA A 182 12.64 -8.99 6.71
CA ALA A 182 13.45 -9.86 5.85
C ALA A 182 13.96 -11.05 6.66
N HIS A 183 14.36 -12.12 5.98
CA HIS A 183 14.91 -13.32 6.64
C HIS A 183 16.08 -13.00 7.59
N ASP A 184 16.87 -11.99 7.24
CA ASP A 184 18.10 -11.63 7.96
C ASP A 184 17.91 -10.46 8.94
N ASN A 185 16.66 -10.05 9.24
CA ASN A 185 16.38 -9.00 10.23
C ASN A 185 15.34 -9.44 11.28
N ASP A 186 15.33 -8.77 12.43
CA ASP A 186 14.40 -9.03 13.54
C ASP A 186 12.99 -8.44 13.29
N VAL A 187 12.76 -7.84 12.11
CA VAL A 187 11.49 -7.20 11.77
C VAL A 187 10.57 -8.24 11.15
N THR A 188 9.35 -8.33 11.65
CA THR A 188 8.34 -9.25 11.11
C THR A 188 7.33 -8.51 10.24
N TYR A 189 6.66 -9.28 9.38
CA TYR A 189 5.53 -8.79 8.59
C TYR A 189 4.34 -8.52 9.52
N SER A 190 3.79 -7.31 9.49
CA SER A 190 2.73 -6.85 10.42
C SER A 190 1.51 -6.23 9.73
N TYR A 191 1.37 -6.42 8.43
CA TYR A 191 0.31 -5.79 7.65
C TYR A 191 -1.04 -6.50 7.79
N GLU A 192 -1.97 -5.84 8.48
CA GLU A 192 -3.35 -6.29 8.74
C GLU A 192 -4.37 -5.29 8.18
N PRO A 193 -4.61 -5.26 6.86
CA PRO A 193 -5.47 -4.26 6.25
C PRO A 193 -6.94 -4.42 6.65
N GLU A 194 -7.42 -5.65 6.86
CA GLU A 194 -8.84 -5.94 7.18
C GLU A 194 -9.36 -5.14 8.38
N LEU A 195 -8.47 -4.85 9.34
CA LEU A 195 -8.76 -4.04 10.51
C LEU A 195 -9.39 -2.69 10.16
N PHE A 196 -8.94 -2.01 9.10
CA PHE A 196 -9.45 -0.69 8.75
C PHE A 196 -10.85 -0.73 8.14
N VAL A 197 -11.23 -1.82 7.47
CA VAL A 197 -12.61 -2.03 6.99
C VAL A 197 -13.53 -2.25 8.19
N LYS A 198 -13.09 -3.09 9.15
CA LYS A 198 -13.81 -3.35 10.40
C LYS A 198 -14.01 -2.07 11.22
N LEU A 199 -12.93 -1.32 11.46
CA LEU A 199 -12.98 -0.05 12.18
C LEU A 199 -13.89 0.96 11.48
N SER A 200 -13.83 1.06 10.14
CA SER A 200 -14.74 1.95 9.39
C SER A 200 -16.22 1.61 9.64
N ALA A 201 -16.57 0.33 9.68
CA ALA A 201 -17.93 -0.13 9.96
C ALA A 201 -18.37 0.13 11.42
N GLU A 202 -17.47 -0.09 12.37
CA GLU A 202 -17.71 0.22 13.80
C GLU A 202 -17.90 1.73 14.02
N ILE A 203 -17.06 2.56 13.40
CA ILE A 203 -17.19 4.02 13.44
C ILE A 203 -18.50 4.47 12.79
N SER A 204 -18.88 3.90 11.64
CA SER A 204 -20.17 4.15 11.00
C SER A 204 -21.34 3.87 11.96
N THR A 205 -21.29 2.75 12.68
CA THR A 205 -22.29 2.40 13.70
C THR A 205 -22.31 3.42 14.84
N ILE A 206 -21.15 3.85 15.34
CA ILE A 206 -21.04 4.89 16.37
C ILE A 206 -21.68 6.21 15.90
N TYR A 207 -21.37 6.68 14.69
CA TYR A 207 -21.96 7.90 14.13
C TYR A 207 -23.47 7.78 13.94
N GLN A 208 -23.95 6.62 13.47
CA GLN A 208 -25.36 6.37 13.29
C GLN A 208 -26.11 6.35 14.63
N GLU A 209 -25.54 5.76 15.68
CA GLU A 209 -26.17 5.69 17.01
C GLU A 209 -26.12 7.03 17.75
N CYS A 210 -25.02 7.78 17.64
CA CYS A 210 -24.85 9.06 18.36
C CYS A 210 -25.49 10.24 17.64
N LEU A 211 -25.37 10.30 16.30
CA LEU A 211 -25.81 11.44 15.49
C LEU A 211 -26.98 11.13 14.55
N GLY A 212 -27.24 9.85 14.27
CA GLY A 212 -28.19 9.46 13.22
C GLY A 212 -27.68 9.70 11.81
N LEU A 213 -26.37 9.93 11.65
CA LEU A 213 -25.74 10.29 10.39
C LEU A 213 -25.03 9.07 9.79
N PRO A 214 -25.24 8.79 8.49
CA PRO A 214 -24.44 7.79 7.79
C PRO A 214 -23.03 8.33 7.53
N THR A 215 -22.07 7.43 7.39
CA THR A 215 -20.69 7.75 7.04
C THR A 215 -20.26 7.02 5.78
N TYR A 216 -19.14 7.46 5.20
CA TYR A 216 -18.38 6.69 4.23
C TYR A 216 -16.90 6.72 4.62
N SER A 217 -16.12 5.75 4.14
CA SER A 217 -14.68 5.71 4.36
C SER A 217 -13.89 5.60 3.05
N VAL A 218 -12.72 6.23 3.03
CA VAL A 218 -11.71 6.08 1.98
C VAL A 218 -10.47 5.46 2.61
N ILE A 219 -9.91 4.41 2.02
CA ILE A 219 -8.77 3.66 2.58
C ILE A 219 -7.66 3.52 1.55
N THR A 220 -6.42 3.77 1.98
CA THR A 220 -5.20 3.70 1.15
C THR A 220 -4.05 3.11 1.96
N GLN A 221 -3.01 2.66 1.27
CA GLN A 221 -1.77 2.21 1.88
C GLN A 221 -0.57 2.63 1.05
N GLY A 222 0.60 2.67 1.66
CA GLY A 222 1.85 2.77 0.92
C GLY A 222 2.99 3.34 1.74
N GLN A 223 3.99 3.83 1.01
CA GLN A 223 5.22 4.32 1.61
C GLN A 223 5.00 5.64 2.36
N ASN A 224 5.56 5.69 3.57
CA ASN A 224 5.70 6.91 4.35
C ASN A 224 7.13 7.46 4.23
N SER A 225 7.29 8.79 4.14
CA SER A 225 8.63 9.41 4.05
C SER A 225 9.28 9.64 5.41
N TYR A 226 8.51 9.58 6.50
CA TYR A 226 9.06 9.61 7.84
C TYR A 226 9.55 8.22 8.24
N TYR A 227 10.80 8.15 8.71
CA TYR A 227 11.47 6.92 9.11
C TYR A 227 11.38 6.65 10.63
N ASP A 228 10.61 7.47 11.36
CA ASP A 228 10.36 7.26 12.79
C ASP A 228 9.11 6.39 12.95
N ASP A 229 9.24 5.30 13.71
CA ASP A 229 8.18 4.30 13.92
C ASP A 229 7.01 4.83 14.75
N ASN A 230 7.18 5.98 15.41
CA ASN A 230 6.13 6.65 16.15
C ASN A 230 4.91 6.96 15.26
N LEU A 231 3.73 6.51 15.67
CA LEU A 231 2.49 6.77 14.95
C LEU A 231 2.18 8.27 14.83
N LEU A 232 2.44 9.02 15.90
CA LEU A 232 2.23 10.45 16.03
C LEU A 232 3.43 11.10 16.73
N HIS A 233 3.73 12.33 16.35
CA HIS A 233 4.54 13.24 17.14
C HIS A 233 3.65 14.28 17.81
N ILE A 234 3.69 14.35 19.13
CA ILE A 234 3.00 15.38 19.92
C ILE A 234 4.06 16.25 20.56
N SER A 235 4.06 17.55 20.24
CA SER A 235 4.96 18.52 20.88
C SER A 235 4.76 18.55 22.40
N ASP A 236 5.78 18.92 23.17
CA ASP A 236 5.68 19.05 24.65
C ASP A 236 4.55 19.98 25.10
N SER A 237 4.30 21.06 24.35
CA SER A 237 3.21 22.01 24.57
C SER A 237 1.83 21.48 24.16
N LYS A 238 1.75 20.26 23.59
CA LYS A 238 0.54 19.56 23.14
C LYS A 238 -0.33 20.32 22.12
N ASN A 239 0.21 21.36 21.50
CA ASN A 239 -0.50 22.19 20.52
C ASN A 239 -0.08 21.90 19.08
N HIS A 240 0.89 21.02 18.87
CA HIS A 240 1.25 20.45 17.57
C HIS A 240 1.17 18.93 17.64
N ILE A 241 0.29 18.36 16.81
CA ILE A 241 0.15 16.93 16.58
C ILE A 241 0.49 16.69 15.11
N SER A 242 1.60 16.00 14.87
CA SER A 242 2.04 15.57 13.54
C SER A 242 1.75 14.08 13.39
N LEU A 243 1.15 13.70 12.27
CA LEU A 243 0.95 12.30 11.90
C LEU A 243 2.26 11.57 11.53
N ASN A 244 3.40 12.29 11.56
CA ASN A 244 4.67 11.85 11.01
C ASN A 244 4.44 11.17 9.66
N SER A 245 3.65 11.83 8.81
CA SER A 245 3.37 11.31 7.50
C SER A 245 3.46 12.39 6.45
N LEU A 246 4.34 12.12 5.50
CA LEU A 246 4.40 12.80 4.22
C LEU A 246 4.55 11.68 3.21
N GLY A 247 3.51 11.42 2.45
CA GLY A 247 3.45 10.24 1.61
C GLY A 247 2.31 10.28 0.62
N ILE A 248 2.46 9.46 -0.42
CA ILE A 248 1.46 9.26 -1.46
C ILE A 248 0.10 8.80 -0.90
N PRO A 249 0.02 7.92 0.12
CA PRO A 249 -1.28 7.39 0.58
C PRO A 249 -2.25 8.48 1.06
N PHE A 250 -1.75 9.47 1.81
CA PHE A 250 -2.61 10.56 2.30
C PHE A 250 -3.13 11.46 1.16
N ALA A 251 -2.31 11.70 0.12
CA ALA A 251 -2.77 12.42 -1.06
C ALA A 251 -3.83 11.62 -1.85
N GLN A 252 -3.63 10.31 -1.99
CA GLN A 252 -4.58 9.42 -2.65
C GLN A 252 -5.94 9.38 -1.94
N LEU A 253 -5.99 9.47 -0.61
CA LEU A 253 -7.26 9.57 0.12
C LEU A 253 -8.12 10.73 -0.41
N MET A 254 -7.51 11.91 -0.55
CA MET A 254 -8.19 13.11 -1.01
C MET A 254 -8.54 13.02 -2.50
N ASP A 255 -7.65 12.47 -3.32
CA ASP A 255 -7.90 12.27 -4.76
C ASP A 255 -9.07 11.30 -5.00
N ILE A 256 -9.17 10.22 -4.22
CA ILE A 256 -10.28 9.26 -4.29
C ILE A 256 -11.58 9.90 -3.80
N GLU A 257 -11.60 10.58 -2.64
CA GLU A 257 -12.80 11.28 -2.14
C GLU A 257 -13.35 12.26 -3.17
N HIS A 258 -12.46 13.10 -3.72
CA HIS A 258 -12.84 14.13 -4.66
C HIS A 258 -13.43 13.52 -5.94
N THR A 259 -12.76 12.49 -6.46
CA THR A 259 -13.16 11.79 -7.68
C THR A 259 -14.48 11.06 -7.49
N ALA A 260 -14.64 10.30 -6.39
CA ALA A 260 -15.86 9.57 -6.09
C ALA A 260 -17.06 10.52 -6.00
N ARG A 261 -16.93 11.67 -5.33
CA ARG A 261 -18.03 12.63 -5.24
C ARG A 261 -18.34 13.31 -6.56
N ALA A 262 -17.35 13.58 -7.40
CA ALA A 262 -17.57 14.08 -8.74
C ALA A 262 -18.35 13.07 -9.60
N LYS A 263 -17.94 11.79 -9.56
CA LYS A 263 -18.59 10.70 -10.30
C LYS A 263 -20.00 10.39 -9.82
N ILE A 264 -20.25 10.45 -8.51
CA ILE A 264 -21.59 10.35 -7.93
C ILE A 264 -22.50 11.49 -8.43
N ARG A 265 -22.00 12.74 -8.43
CA ARG A 265 -22.76 13.89 -8.97
C ARG A 265 -23.05 13.74 -10.47
N ALA A 266 -22.11 13.18 -11.22
CA ALA A 266 -22.24 12.87 -12.64
C ALA A 266 -23.13 11.63 -12.91
N LYS A 267 -23.57 10.91 -11.87
CA LYS A 267 -24.33 9.66 -11.94
C LYS A 267 -23.60 8.53 -12.66
N GLU A 268 -22.26 8.53 -12.62
CA GLU A 268 -21.44 7.45 -13.16
C GLU A 268 -21.47 6.20 -12.28
N HIS A 269 -21.62 6.37 -10.96
CA HIS A 269 -21.92 5.29 -10.04
C HIS A 269 -22.69 5.80 -8.81
N SER A 270 -23.33 4.88 -8.08
CA SER A 270 -24.02 5.18 -6.83
C SER A 270 -23.03 5.42 -5.68
N PRO A 271 -23.42 6.15 -4.63
CA PRO A 271 -22.66 6.19 -3.38
C PRO A 271 -22.49 4.80 -2.79
N ALA A 272 -21.34 4.58 -2.16
CA ALA A 272 -20.95 3.40 -1.41
C ALA A 272 -20.44 3.80 -0.02
N GLU A 273 -20.28 2.81 0.87
CA GLU A 273 -19.83 3.03 2.26
C GLU A 273 -18.31 3.00 2.37
N VAL A 274 -17.63 2.20 1.55
CA VAL A 274 -16.17 2.04 1.59
C VAL A 274 -15.59 2.20 0.19
N TYR A 275 -14.57 3.05 0.07
CA TYR A 275 -13.78 3.28 -1.13
C TYR A 275 -12.32 2.94 -0.82
N MET A 276 -11.68 2.14 -1.66
CA MET A 276 -10.34 1.61 -1.40
C MET A 276 -9.46 1.77 -2.62
N ASP A 277 -8.23 2.25 -2.44
CA ASP A 277 -7.23 2.15 -3.51
C ASP A 277 -7.04 0.69 -3.94
N SER A 278 -6.78 0.48 -5.23
CA SER A 278 -6.65 -0.87 -5.80
C SER A 278 -5.51 -1.70 -5.18
N GLN A 279 -4.39 -1.11 -4.78
CA GLN A 279 -3.32 -1.84 -4.11
C GLN A 279 -3.77 -2.32 -2.72
N TYR A 280 -4.46 -1.45 -1.98
CA TYR A 280 -5.05 -1.82 -0.69
C TYR A 280 -6.14 -2.90 -0.85
N TYR A 281 -7.10 -2.70 -1.75
CA TYR A 281 -8.19 -3.66 -2.00
C TYR A 281 -7.67 -5.05 -2.41
N ASN A 282 -6.70 -5.12 -3.32
CA ASN A 282 -6.17 -6.39 -3.78
C ASN A 282 -5.36 -7.16 -2.72
N SER A 283 -4.89 -6.44 -1.69
CA SER A 283 -4.17 -6.99 -0.55
C SER A 283 -5.08 -7.58 0.52
N LEU A 284 -6.41 -7.38 0.42
CA LEU A 284 -7.36 -7.97 1.35
C LEU A 284 -7.47 -9.49 1.16
N TYR A 285 -7.68 -10.20 2.27
CA TYR A 285 -7.71 -11.65 2.33
C TYR A 285 -9.12 -12.20 2.05
N PHE A 286 -9.52 -12.11 0.78
CA PHE A 286 -10.83 -12.58 0.31
C PHE A 286 -10.97 -14.10 0.28
N LYS A 287 -12.21 -14.57 0.43
CA LYS A 287 -12.59 -15.96 0.15
C LYS A 287 -12.33 -16.30 -1.33
N PHE A 288 -12.03 -17.57 -1.60
CA PHE A 288 -11.60 -18.01 -2.94
C PHE A 288 -12.70 -17.85 -4.00
N ASP A 289 -13.96 -18.03 -3.60
CA ASP A 289 -15.15 -17.92 -4.43
C ASP A 289 -15.61 -16.48 -4.68
N PHE A 290 -15.01 -15.51 -3.99
CA PHE A 290 -15.34 -14.11 -4.18
C PHE A 290 -14.69 -13.56 -5.47
N GLU A 291 -15.53 -13.13 -6.40
CA GLU A 291 -15.11 -12.53 -7.68
C GLU A 291 -14.59 -11.09 -7.48
N LYS A 292 -13.39 -10.96 -6.88
CA LYS A 292 -12.82 -9.66 -6.50
C LYS A 292 -12.58 -8.71 -7.68
N ARG A 293 -12.30 -9.25 -8.88
CA ARG A 293 -12.00 -8.44 -10.08
C ARG A 293 -13.24 -7.86 -10.75
N GLU A 294 -14.42 -8.43 -10.48
CA GLU A 294 -15.71 -8.00 -11.03
C GLU A 294 -16.42 -6.99 -10.12
N GLN A 295 -15.84 -6.68 -8.96
CA GLN A 295 -16.41 -5.69 -8.05
C GLN A 295 -16.38 -4.27 -8.65
N PRO A 296 -17.34 -3.40 -8.25
CA PRO A 296 -17.41 -2.05 -8.76
C PRO A 296 -16.12 -1.28 -8.51
N LYS A 297 -15.61 -0.65 -9.57
CA LYS A 297 -14.37 0.12 -9.54
C LYS A 297 -14.43 1.29 -10.51
N ALA A 298 -13.61 2.30 -10.24
CA ALA A 298 -13.52 3.50 -11.04
C ALA A 298 -12.09 4.05 -11.04
N SER A 299 -11.69 4.64 -12.16
CA SER A 299 -10.36 5.25 -12.27
C SER A 299 -10.30 6.60 -11.56
N TYR A 300 -9.12 6.92 -11.01
CA TYR A 300 -8.75 8.22 -10.49
C TYR A 300 -7.30 8.54 -10.87
N SER A 301 -6.93 9.82 -10.83
CA SER A 301 -5.57 10.27 -11.13
C SER A 301 -4.95 10.90 -9.90
N THR A 302 -3.71 10.54 -9.60
CA THR A 302 -2.91 11.24 -8.58
C THR A 302 -1.64 11.80 -9.22
N LYS A 303 -1.16 12.95 -8.74
CA LYS A 303 -0.02 13.66 -9.34
C LYS A 303 1.32 12.92 -9.18
N MET A 304 1.38 11.94 -8.29
CA MET A 304 2.62 11.29 -7.86
C MET A 304 2.79 9.86 -8.40
N VAL A 305 1.79 9.31 -9.10
CA VAL A 305 1.83 7.99 -9.72
C VAL A 305 1.57 8.16 -11.21
N SER A 306 2.33 7.44 -12.03
CA SER A 306 2.32 7.66 -13.48
C SER A 306 1.30 6.84 -14.26
N LYS A 307 0.72 5.83 -13.60
CA LYS A 307 -0.30 4.94 -14.13
C LYS A 307 -1.68 5.41 -13.70
N ASP A 308 -2.70 5.09 -14.51
CA ASP A 308 -4.08 5.26 -14.09
C ASP A 308 -4.34 4.42 -12.84
N CYS A 309 -4.73 5.09 -11.76
CA CYS A 309 -5.08 4.42 -10.52
C CYS A 309 -6.56 4.04 -10.55
N GLU A 310 -6.92 2.98 -9.84
CA GLU A 310 -8.30 2.56 -9.66
C GLU A 310 -8.63 2.55 -8.17
N TYR A 311 -9.87 2.92 -7.83
CA TYR A 311 -10.44 2.62 -6.53
C TYR A 311 -11.62 1.65 -6.68
N TYR A 312 -11.75 0.74 -5.73
CA TYR A 312 -12.89 -0.15 -5.58
C TYR A 312 -13.87 0.46 -4.59
N PHE A 313 -15.17 0.26 -4.81
CA PHE A 313 -16.20 0.81 -3.94
C PHE A 313 -17.32 -0.19 -3.68
N ASN A 314 -17.74 -0.32 -2.41
CA ASN A 314 -18.73 -1.30 -1.99
C ASN A 314 -19.37 -0.93 -0.63
N SER A 315 -20.36 -1.71 -0.20
CA SER A 315 -20.81 -1.67 1.20
C SER A 315 -19.77 -2.29 2.12
N ALA A 316 -19.69 -1.84 3.37
CA ALA A 316 -18.77 -2.43 4.35
C ALA A 316 -19.11 -3.91 4.59
N ALA A 317 -20.41 -4.24 4.66
CA ALA A 317 -20.90 -5.61 4.81
C ALA A 317 -20.43 -6.53 3.68
N THR A 318 -20.55 -6.08 2.41
CA THR A 318 -20.09 -6.88 1.25
C THR A 318 -18.62 -7.23 1.36
N ILE A 319 -17.77 -6.30 1.81
CA ILE A 319 -16.35 -6.58 1.98
C ILE A 319 -16.14 -7.55 3.15
N LEU A 320 -16.64 -7.21 4.35
CA LEU A 320 -16.44 -7.99 5.57
C LEU A 320 -16.94 -9.43 5.46
N ASP A 321 -18.12 -9.64 4.87
CA ASP A 321 -18.72 -10.97 4.69
C ASP A 321 -17.91 -11.87 3.74
N ASN A 322 -17.08 -11.29 2.88
CA ASN A 322 -16.25 -12.00 1.91
C ASN A 322 -14.77 -12.06 2.30
N LEU A 323 -14.39 -11.54 3.46
CA LEU A 323 -13.07 -11.78 4.05
C LEU A 323 -13.02 -13.18 4.66
N ARG A 324 -11.83 -13.78 4.66
CA ARG A 324 -11.57 -14.98 5.43
C ARG A 324 -11.47 -14.59 6.91
N THR A 325 -12.40 -15.05 7.73
CA THR A 325 -12.18 -15.18 9.18
C THR A 325 -11.07 -16.20 9.37
N GLU A 326 -10.01 -15.84 10.06
CA GLU A 326 -8.81 -16.68 10.25
C GLU A 326 -9.16 -18.12 10.71
N CYS A 327 -8.34 -19.08 10.25
CA CYS A 327 -8.30 -20.45 10.75
C CYS A 327 -7.37 -20.57 11.96
#